data_AF-A0A137R0A4-F1
#
_entry.id   AF-A0A137R0A4-F1
#
_cell.length_a   1.000
_cell.length_b   1.000
_cell.length_c   1.000
_cell.angle_alpha   90.00
_cell.angle_beta   90.00
_cell.angle_gamma   90.00
#
_symmetry.space_group_name_H-M   'P 1'
#
loop_
_entity.id
_entity.type
_entity.pdbx_description
1 polymer ?
#
loop_
_entity_poly.entity_id
_entity_poly.type
_entity_poly.pdbx_seq_one_letter_code
_entity_poly.pdbx_strand_id
1 'polypeptide(L)'
;MSSGPTEVSSGVVREVQVFSQNVNRNYAHLDMLLDNIKDTFDIVFIQEPPWRTIRQMVLTTSPEGDDVMGAPKHPTWLYMVRTPTDGRPPHVMAYVHRRLARLRPSMWQDIIDHQDIFVLSLFTSKGVVNFLNVYSDNAHTAINLLSREVNVLPAFIYMGGDFNCHSEVWDPSRTSHPLVVQCLLEFASDVRLKWARPSNPGLTHIPHNPDLAGSVIDLVFTGPLSAQSNLPRLDLDHCGPSDHVPISTLVPISESEIRVSRMVILRESPEESGFLIDLATGLRALNVEDLSSSDQIEVTTVVVAEVFSSAWNAHAKEVVIMACSKSWWNDECTQALARYQASKDPVHWKLFCKVSHQAKWCFFDAHIEEIATENKRPWDLMA
;
A
#
# COMPACT_ATOMS: atom_id res chain seq x y z
N MET A 1 -2.93 42.09 20.02
CA MET A 1 -2.36 40.78 20.40
C MET A 1 -2.82 39.79 19.35
N SER A 2 -1.95 39.46 18.41
CA SER A 2 -2.27 38.65 17.24
C SER A 2 -1.88 37.21 17.53
N SER A 3 -2.89 36.34 17.59
CA SER A 3 -2.75 34.89 17.66
C SER A 3 -2.29 34.38 16.29
N GLY A 4 -1.03 33.98 16.20
CA GLY A 4 -0.47 33.35 15.01
C GLY A 4 -1.11 31.98 14.73
N PRO A 5 -0.94 31.45 13.49
CA PRO A 5 -1.47 30.16 13.12
C PRO A 5 -0.74 29.07 13.91
N THR A 6 -1.52 28.19 14.54
CA THR A 6 -1.03 27.00 15.24
C THR A 6 -0.31 26.11 14.23
N GLU A 7 0.98 25.88 14.44
CA GLU A 7 1.76 24.87 13.71
C GLU A 7 1.02 23.53 13.78
N VAL A 8 0.66 23.00 12.61
CA VAL A 8 0.09 21.67 12.46
C VAL A 8 1.21 20.67 12.76
N SER A 9 1.08 19.96 13.87
CA SER A 9 2.05 18.98 14.38
C SER A 9 2.50 17.98 13.30
N SER A 10 3.81 17.92 13.04
CA SER A 10 4.47 16.93 12.17
C SER A 10 4.28 15.50 12.69
N GLY A 11 3.68 14.60 11.90
CA GLY A 11 3.16 13.31 12.38
C GLY A 11 4.21 12.23 12.68
N VAL A 12 4.11 11.63 13.87
CA VAL A 12 4.78 10.39 14.32
C VAL A 12 3.90 9.18 13.95
N VAL A 13 4.44 8.14 13.30
CA VAL A 13 3.65 6.92 12.99
C VAL A 13 3.55 6.05 14.24
N ARG A 14 2.46 6.20 14.98
CA ARG A 14 2.16 5.37 16.16
C ARG A 14 1.20 4.23 15.85
N GLU A 15 0.42 4.43 14.79
CA GLU A 15 -0.69 3.59 14.37
C GLU A 15 -0.68 3.53 12.84
N VAL A 16 -1.18 2.43 12.30
CA VAL A 16 -1.37 2.24 10.86
C VAL A 16 -2.83 1.97 10.57
N GLN A 17 -3.35 2.61 9.53
CA GLN A 17 -4.70 2.39 9.05
C GLN A 17 -4.68 1.25 8.02
N VAL A 18 -5.26 0.10 8.37
CA VAL A 18 -5.34 -1.09 7.52
C VAL A 18 -6.70 -1.12 6.81
N PHE A 19 -6.68 -1.37 5.51
CA PHE A 19 -7.85 -1.67 4.67
C PHE A 19 -7.80 -3.14 4.26
N SER A 20 -8.88 -3.90 4.41
CA SER A 20 -8.97 -5.29 3.92
C SER A 20 -10.21 -5.46 3.05
N GLN A 21 -10.05 -6.05 1.86
CA GLN A 21 -11.18 -6.36 0.98
C GLN A 21 -10.88 -7.54 0.04
N ASN A 22 -11.85 -8.46 -0.10
CA ASN A 22 -11.91 -9.36 -1.24
C ASN A 22 -12.42 -8.57 -2.46
N VAL A 23 -11.58 -8.44 -3.50
CA VAL A 23 -11.91 -7.62 -4.68
C VAL A 23 -12.50 -8.43 -5.82
N ASN A 24 -12.78 -9.72 -5.61
CA ASN A 24 -13.40 -10.62 -6.57
C ASN A 24 -12.76 -10.53 -7.97
N ARG A 25 -11.42 -10.53 -7.99
CA ARG A 25 -10.58 -10.49 -9.20
C ARG A 25 -10.90 -9.33 -10.14
N ASN A 26 -11.40 -8.21 -9.60
CA ASN A 26 -11.78 -7.04 -10.39
C ASN A 26 -10.62 -6.04 -10.54
N TYR A 27 -9.95 -6.09 -11.71
CA TYR A 27 -8.80 -5.23 -12.02
C TYR A 27 -9.13 -3.74 -11.99
N ALA A 28 -10.26 -3.33 -12.58
CA ALA A 28 -10.64 -1.92 -12.68
C ALA A 28 -11.02 -1.36 -11.31
N HIS A 29 -11.69 -2.16 -10.47
CA HIS A 29 -11.96 -1.79 -9.08
C HIS A 29 -10.68 -1.57 -8.31
N LEU A 30 -9.76 -2.55 -8.31
CA LEU A 30 -8.53 -2.45 -7.53
C LEU A 30 -7.64 -1.28 -8.00
N ASP A 31 -7.49 -1.06 -9.30
CA ASP A 31 -6.69 0.05 -9.83
C ASP A 31 -7.17 1.42 -9.34
N MET A 32 -8.49 1.65 -9.37
CA MET A 32 -9.08 2.90 -8.90
C MET A 32 -9.14 2.97 -7.36
N LEU A 33 -9.41 1.85 -6.69
CA LEU A 33 -9.42 1.76 -5.23
C LEU A 33 -8.10 2.25 -4.65
N LEU A 34 -6.96 1.82 -5.21
CA LEU A 34 -5.62 2.24 -4.78
C LEU A 34 -5.39 3.75 -4.88
N ASP A 35 -6.00 4.45 -5.85
CA ASP A 35 -5.91 5.91 -5.94
C ASP A 35 -6.81 6.59 -4.89
N ASN A 36 -8.00 6.03 -4.64
CA ASN A 36 -8.99 6.61 -3.74
C ASN A 36 -8.59 6.51 -2.26
N ILE A 37 -7.92 5.42 -1.87
CA ILE A 37 -7.65 5.12 -0.46
C ILE A 37 -6.25 5.55 0.01
N LYS A 38 -5.39 6.03 -0.90
CA LYS A 38 -3.97 6.33 -0.62
C LYS A 38 -3.72 7.39 0.46
N ASP A 39 -4.66 8.32 0.62
CA ASP A 39 -4.51 9.41 1.59
C ASP A 39 -5.03 9.04 2.98
N THR A 40 -5.76 7.92 3.07
CA THR A 40 -6.43 7.47 4.30
C THR A 40 -5.77 6.22 4.90
N PHE A 41 -5.22 5.33 4.07
CA PHE A 41 -4.74 4.02 4.50
C PHE A 41 -3.23 3.84 4.31
N ASP A 42 -2.67 3.03 5.20
CA ASP A 42 -1.26 2.65 5.24
C ASP A 42 -0.97 1.30 4.59
N ILE A 43 -1.86 0.35 4.83
CA ILE A 43 -1.72 -1.05 4.43
C ILE A 43 -3.03 -1.48 3.82
N VAL A 44 -2.98 -2.08 2.65
CA VAL A 44 -4.15 -2.61 1.94
C VAL A 44 -3.94 -4.10 1.74
N PHE A 45 -4.75 -4.91 2.41
CA PHE A 45 -4.83 -6.34 2.22
C PHE A 45 -5.92 -6.68 1.24
N ILE A 46 -5.54 -7.42 0.20
CA ILE A 46 -6.45 -7.82 -0.87
C ILE A 46 -6.57 -9.34 -0.86
N GLN A 47 -7.80 -9.83 -0.93
CA GLN A 47 -8.12 -11.22 -1.26
C GLN A 47 -8.71 -11.28 -2.67
N GLU A 48 -8.49 -12.41 -3.35
CA GLU A 48 -8.78 -12.64 -4.76
C GLU A 48 -8.29 -11.49 -5.68
N PRO A 49 -6.99 -11.18 -5.68
CA PRO A 49 -6.45 -10.13 -6.54
C PRO A 49 -6.67 -10.46 -8.03
N PRO A 50 -6.89 -9.43 -8.86
CA PRO A 50 -6.97 -9.54 -10.30
C PRO A 50 -5.59 -9.74 -10.94
N TRP A 51 -5.52 -10.58 -11.96
CA TRP A 51 -4.30 -10.85 -12.73
C TRP A 51 -4.56 -10.58 -14.21
N ARG A 52 -3.73 -9.74 -14.85
CA ARG A 52 -3.78 -9.47 -16.30
C ARG A 52 -2.39 -9.48 -16.90
N THR A 53 -2.29 -9.77 -18.19
CA THR A 53 -1.05 -9.59 -18.95
C THR A 53 -0.70 -8.10 -18.96
N ILE A 54 0.41 -7.73 -18.32
CA ILE A 54 0.91 -6.36 -18.24
C ILE A 54 1.94 -6.10 -19.34
N ARG A 55 2.70 -7.12 -19.75
CA ARG A 55 3.74 -7.00 -20.78
C ARG A 55 3.98 -8.34 -21.45
N GLN A 56 4.35 -8.34 -22.72
CA GLN A 56 4.94 -9.51 -23.38
C GLN A 56 6.46 -9.37 -23.35
N MET A 57 7.14 -10.37 -22.76
CA MET A 57 8.59 -10.39 -22.69
C MET A 57 9.12 -11.38 -23.71
N VAL A 58 9.76 -10.85 -24.76
CA VAL A 58 10.44 -11.68 -25.76
C VAL A 58 11.67 -12.31 -25.11
N LEU A 59 11.69 -13.63 -25.02
CA LEU A 59 12.84 -14.40 -24.56
C LEU A 59 13.61 -14.93 -25.77
N THR A 60 14.91 -15.14 -25.62
CA THR A 60 15.75 -15.76 -26.67
C THR A 60 15.27 -17.17 -27.06
N THR A 61 14.50 -17.83 -26.22
CA THR A 61 13.92 -19.17 -26.43
C THR A 61 12.45 -19.15 -26.87
N SER A 62 11.76 -18.01 -26.78
CA SER A 62 10.35 -17.83 -27.13
C SER A 62 10.19 -16.54 -27.94
N PRO A 63 10.29 -16.61 -29.28
CA PRO A 63 10.17 -15.44 -30.17
C PRO A 63 8.79 -14.77 -30.10
N GLU A 64 7.77 -15.54 -29.70
CA GLU A 64 6.39 -15.09 -29.53
C GLU A 64 6.21 -14.29 -28.23
N GLY A 65 7.14 -14.43 -27.28
CA GLY A 65 7.15 -13.74 -26.00
C GLY A 65 6.25 -14.38 -24.96
N ASP A 66 6.69 -14.35 -23.70
CA ASP A 66 5.90 -14.85 -22.57
C ASP A 66 5.08 -13.69 -21.96
N ASP A 67 3.81 -13.96 -21.69
CA ASP A 67 2.90 -13.03 -21.04
C ASP A 67 3.31 -12.83 -19.57
N VAL A 68 3.73 -11.63 -19.22
CA VAL A 68 4.00 -11.21 -17.85
C VAL A 68 2.70 -10.79 -17.20
N MET A 69 2.16 -11.66 -16.34
CA MET A 69 0.95 -11.39 -15.56
C MET A 69 1.24 -10.50 -14.36
N GLY A 70 0.32 -9.61 -14.01
CA GLY A 70 0.39 -8.87 -12.76
C GLY A 70 -0.92 -8.17 -12.39
N ALA A 71 -0.93 -7.66 -11.16
CA ALA A 71 -2.02 -6.85 -10.62
C ALA A 71 -1.71 -5.34 -10.80
N PRO A 72 -2.71 -4.45 -10.56
CA PRO A 72 -2.52 -3.00 -10.68
C PRO A 72 -1.34 -2.50 -9.86
N LYS A 73 -0.54 -1.61 -10.45
CA LYS A 73 0.58 -0.93 -9.79
C LYS A 73 0.28 0.55 -9.69
N HIS A 74 0.61 1.14 -8.55
CA HIS A 74 0.39 2.57 -8.31
C HIS A 74 1.60 3.16 -7.57
N PRO A 75 2.11 4.34 -7.96
CA PRO A 75 3.39 4.87 -7.50
C PRO A 75 3.47 5.06 -5.99
N THR A 76 2.35 5.37 -5.32
CA THR A 76 2.29 5.56 -3.86
C THR A 76 2.48 4.27 -3.06
N TRP A 77 2.29 3.10 -3.68
CA TRP A 77 2.24 1.83 -2.98
C TRP A 77 3.44 0.95 -3.32
N LEU A 78 4.01 0.33 -2.29
CA LEU A 78 4.87 -0.84 -2.41
C LEU A 78 3.96 -2.05 -2.64
N TYR A 79 4.03 -2.61 -3.83
CA TYR A 79 3.33 -3.82 -4.21
C TYR A 79 4.07 -5.04 -3.68
N MET A 80 3.42 -5.86 -2.86
CA MET A 80 4.02 -7.04 -2.25
C MET A 80 3.13 -8.25 -2.50
N VAL A 81 3.68 -9.23 -3.21
CA VAL A 81 2.95 -10.43 -3.58
C VAL A 81 3.89 -11.62 -3.70
N ARG A 82 3.34 -12.82 -3.49
CA ARG A 82 4.03 -14.06 -3.76
C ARG A 82 4.25 -14.25 -5.27
N THR A 83 5.40 -14.79 -5.65
CA THR A 83 5.65 -15.22 -7.03
C THR A 83 4.72 -16.39 -7.36
N PRO A 84 3.99 -16.38 -8.49
CA PRO A 84 3.14 -17.49 -8.89
C PRO A 84 3.90 -18.82 -8.85
N THR A 85 3.30 -19.84 -8.26
CA THR A 85 3.86 -21.21 -8.19
C THR A 85 3.06 -22.09 -9.15
N ASP A 86 3.74 -22.87 -10.00
CA ASP A 86 3.12 -23.73 -11.01
C ASP A 86 2.11 -23.00 -11.92
N GLY A 87 2.39 -21.74 -12.25
CA GLY A 87 1.50 -20.89 -13.07
C GLY A 87 0.21 -20.46 -12.38
N ARG A 88 0.02 -20.77 -11.08
CA ARG A 88 -1.13 -20.34 -10.29
C ARG A 88 -0.80 -19.04 -9.56
N PRO A 89 -1.56 -17.97 -9.79
CA PRO A 89 -1.33 -16.73 -9.09
C PRO A 89 -1.85 -16.82 -7.64
N PRO A 90 -1.27 -16.07 -6.69
CA PRO A 90 -1.74 -16.10 -5.32
C PRO A 90 -3.13 -15.47 -5.17
N HIS A 91 -3.87 -15.93 -4.17
CA HIS A 91 -5.21 -15.44 -3.83
C HIS A 91 -5.17 -14.31 -2.79
N VAL A 92 -3.99 -13.97 -2.28
CA VAL A 92 -3.79 -12.85 -1.35
C VAL A 92 -2.59 -12.01 -1.75
N MET A 93 -2.66 -10.72 -1.43
CA MET A 93 -1.54 -9.80 -1.60
C MET A 93 -1.65 -8.58 -0.68
N ALA A 94 -0.61 -7.75 -0.66
CA ALA A 94 -0.62 -6.49 0.08
C ALA A 94 -0.07 -5.31 -0.72
N TYR A 95 -0.65 -4.13 -0.49
CA TYR A 95 -0.06 -2.86 -0.85
C TYR A 95 0.33 -2.12 0.43
N VAL A 96 1.59 -1.70 0.53
CA VAL A 96 2.08 -0.95 1.68
C VAL A 96 2.43 0.47 1.24
N HIS A 97 1.84 1.46 1.88
CA HIS A 97 2.05 2.85 1.52
C HIS A 97 3.54 3.20 1.66
N ARG A 98 4.13 3.89 0.66
CA ARG A 98 5.57 4.21 0.66
C ARG A 98 6.03 5.03 1.85
N ARG A 99 5.12 5.72 2.54
CA ARG A 99 5.42 6.41 3.82
C ARG A 99 5.93 5.44 4.90
N LEU A 100 5.54 4.16 4.84
CA LEU A 100 6.02 3.11 5.72
C LEU A 100 7.33 2.46 5.25
N ALA A 101 7.96 2.92 4.15
CA ALA A 101 9.19 2.33 3.64
C ALA A 101 10.35 2.34 4.66
N ARG A 102 10.36 3.31 5.59
CA ARG A 102 11.34 3.38 6.68
C ARG A 102 11.21 2.21 7.67
N LEU A 103 10.02 1.63 7.79
CA LEU A 103 9.77 0.42 8.59
C LEU A 103 10.20 -0.85 7.86
N ARG A 104 10.86 -0.73 6.70
CA ARG A 104 11.35 -1.84 5.88
C ARG A 104 10.32 -2.95 5.69
N PRO A 105 9.14 -2.66 5.10
CA PRO A 105 8.11 -3.67 4.91
C PRO A 105 8.68 -4.91 4.21
N SER A 106 8.47 -6.08 4.80
CA SER A 106 8.94 -7.36 4.25
C SER A 106 7.82 -8.38 4.22
N MET A 107 7.82 -9.22 3.18
CA MET A 107 6.92 -10.35 3.06
C MET A 107 7.70 -11.60 3.44
N TRP A 108 7.12 -12.44 4.30
CA TRP A 108 7.76 -13.68 4.74
C TRP A 108 7.20 -14.85 3.93
N GLN A 109 8.08 -15.54 3.19
CA GLN A 109 7.76 -16.77 2.46
C GLN A 109 8.42 -18.01 3.08
N ASP A 110 9.52 -17.84 3.82
CA ASP A 110 10.33 -18.96 4.31
C ASP A 110 9.67 -19.76 5.45
N ILE A 111 8.71 -19.17 6.18
CA ILE A 111 8.00 -19.82 7.30
C ILE A 111 6.69 -20.46 6.84
N ILE A 112 5.94 -19.77 5.99
CA ILE A 112 4.66 -20.26 5.47
C ILE A 112 4.50 -19.82 4.02
N ASP A 113 4.69 -20.77 3.10
CA ASP A 113 4.57 -20.54 1.66
C ASP A 113 3.24 -21.08 1.13
N HIS A 114 2.16 -20.31 1.32
CA HIS A 114 0.80 -20.69 0.91
C HIS A 114 0.17 -19.63 0.00
N GLN A 115 -0.60 -20.03 -1.01
CA GLN A 115 -1.18 -19.10 -1.99
C GLN A 115 -2.28 -18.21 -1.38
N ASP A 116 -2.84 -18.66 -0.25
CA ASP A 116 -3.96 -18.06 0.46
C ASP A 116 -3.55 -17.36 1.77
N ILE A 117 -2.25 -17.31 2.08
CA ILE A 117 -1.73 -16.70 3.32
C ILE A 117 -0.62 -15.73 2.95
N PHE A 118 -0.68 -14.52 3.51
CA PHE A 118 0.34 -13.50 3.32
C PHE A 118 0.74 -12.89 4.67
N VAL A 119 2.02 -13.00 5.01
CA VAL A 119 2.60 -12.41 6.21
C VAL A 119 3.36 -11.14 5.84
N LEU A 120 2.93 -10.01 6.40
CA LEU A 120 3.62 -8.73 6.32
C LEU A 120 4.32 -8.43 7.64
N SER A 121 5.60 -8.09 7.58
CA SER A 121 6.37 -7.65 8.74
C SER A 121 6.84 -6.21 8.55
N LEU A 122 6.66 -5.39 9.57
CA LEU A 122 7.23 -4.06 9.69
C LEU A 122 8.27 -4.06 10.82
N PHE A 123 9.45 -3.51 10.56
CA PHE A 123 10.55 -3.38 11.51
C PHE A 123 10.47 -2.01 12.18
N THR A 124 10.12 -1.99 13.46
CA THR A 124 10.08 -0.77 14.28
C THR A 124 11.29 -0.72 15.20
N SER A 125 11.55 0.45 15.79
CA SER A 125 12.56 0.60 16.86
C SER A 125 12.41 -0.36 18.06
N LYS A 126 11.20 -0.90 18.30
CA LYS A 126 10.91 -1.82 19.41
C LYS A 126 10.91 -3.29 19.00
N GLY A 127 11.11 -3.59 17.72
CA GLY A 127 11.13 -4.95 17.18
C GLY A 127 10.25 -5.10 15.95
N VAL A 128 10.00 -6.35 15.56
CA VAL A 128 9.19 -6.67 14.39
C VAL A 128 7.73 -6.79 14.79
N VAL A 129 6.85 -6.14 14.03
CA VAL A 129 5.39 -6.32 14.13
C VAL A 129 4.88 -7.04 12.88
N ASN A 130 4.03 -8.05 13.07
CA ASN A 130 3.55 -8.90 11.98
C ASN A 130 2.04 -8.77 11.80
N PHE A 131 1.63 -8.77 10.55
CA PHE A 131 0.26 -8.73 10.08
C PHE A 131 0.01 -9.95 9.20
N LEU A 132 -1.21 -10.48 9.26
CA LEU A 132 -1.62 -11.66 8.53
C LEU A 132 -2.84 -11.35 7.66
N ASN A 133 -2.69 -11.58 6.35
CA ASN A 133 -3.79 -11.56 5.39
C ASN A 133 -4.12 -13.00 4.99
N VAL A 134 -5.38 -13.38 5.13
CA VAL A 134 -5.87 -14.74 4.89
C VAL A 134 -7.00 -14.71 3.87
N TYR A 135 -6.93 -15.60 2.91
CA TYR A 135 -8.08 -16.10 2.18
C TYR A 135 -8.28 -17.56 2.57
N SER A 136 -9.51 -18.02 2.71
CA SER A 136 -9.81 -19.41 3.04
C SER A 136 -10.67 -19.95 1.93
N ASP A 137 -10.18 -20.99 1.25
CA ASP A 137 -10.93 -21.64 0.19
C ASP A 137 -12.11 -22.48 0.75
N ASN A 138 -12.88 -23.08 -0.15
CA ASN A 138 -14.01 -23.95 0.20
C ASN A 138 -13.61 -25.18 1.03
N ALA A 139 -12.33 -25.56 1.02
CA ALA A 139 -11.78 -26.66 1.80
C ALA A 139 -11.11 -26.17 3.11
N HIS A 140 -11.13 -24.87 3.35
CA HIS A 140 -10.51 -24.18 4.49
C HIS A 140 -9.04 -24.53 4.67
N THR A 141 -8.30 -24.71 3.56
CA THR A 141 -6.90 -25.15 3.55
C THR A 141 -6.01 -24.20 4.35
N ALA A 142 -6.20 -22.89 4.19
CA ALA A 142 -5.44 -21.87 4.91
C ALA A 142 -5.64 -21.95 6.44
N ILE A 143 -6.89 -22.05 6.91
CA ILE A 143 -7.20 -22.14 8.35
C ILE A 143 -6.60 -23.41 8.95
N ASN A 144 -6.76 -24.54 8.26
CA ASN A 144 -6.21 -25.82 8.71
C ASN A 144 -4.67 -25.79 8.78
N LEU A 145 -4.01 -25.14 7.80
CA LEU A 145 -2.57 -24.96 7.80
C LEU A 145 -2.11 -24.07 8.95
N LEU A 146 -2.77 -22.92 9.17
CA LEU A 146 -2.44 -22.00 10.27
C LEU A 146 -2.54 -22.69 11.64
N SER A 147 -3.60 -23.47 11.85
CA SER A 147 -3.78 -24.24 13.10
C SER A 147 -2.68 -25.30 13.29
N ARG A 148 -2.25 -25.98 12.22
CA ARG A 148 -1.18 -26.99 12.29
C ARG A 148 0.20 -26.37 12.56
N GLU A 149 0.50 -25.25 11.92
CA GLU A 149 1.83 -24.63 11.93
C GLU A 149 1.98 -23.52 13.00
N VAL A 150 1.01 -23.37 13.91
CA VAL A 150 0.97 -22.29 14.92
C VAL A 150 2.28 -22.12 15.70
N ASN A 151 2.99 -23.23 15.97
CA ASN A 151 4.22 -23.23 16.76
C ASN A 151 5.44 -22.64 16.03
N VAL A 152 5.40 -22.55 14.70
CA VAL A 152 6.50 -21.99 13.88
C VAL A 152 6.20 -20.57 13.39
N LEU A 153 4.95 -20.11 13.56
CA LEU A 153 4.52 -18.79 13.11
C LEU A 153 4.94 -17.68 14.08
N PRO A 154 5.23 -16.47 13.58
CA PRO A 154 5.55 -15.34 14.44
C PRO A 154 4.31 -14.85 15.19
N ALA A 155 4.50 -14.03 16.23
CA ALA A 155 3.40 -13.33 16.87
C ALA A 155 2.81 -12.26 15.93
N PHE A 156 1.48 -12.17 15.89
CA PHE A 156 0.76 -11.21 15.06
C PHE A 156 0.07 -10.15 15.92
N ILE A 157 -0.06 -8.93 15.38
CA ILE A 157 -0.85 -7.85 16.00
C ILE A 157 -2.18 -7.62 15.27
N TYR A 158 -2.29 -8.18 14.06
CA TYR A 158 -3.44 -8.08 13.18
C TYR A 158 -3.54 -9.35 12.34
N MET A 159 -4.74 -9.89 12.21
CA MET A 159 -5.10 -10.87 11.20
C MET A 159 -6.43 -10.45 10.57
N GLY A 160 -6.53 -10.45 9.25
CA GLY A 160 -7.77 -10.12 8.57
C GLY A 160 -7.86 -10.74 7.19
N GLY A 161 -9.08 -10.77 6.66
CA GLY A 161 -9.37 -11.23 5.31
C GLY A 161 -10.67 -12.01 5.23
N ASP A 162 -10.80 -12.80 4.17
CA ASP A 162 -12.00 -13.59 3.86
C ASP A 162 -11.79 -15.03 4.32
N PHE A 163 -12.52 -15.43 5.36
CA PHE A 163 -12.38 -16.75 5.97
C PHE A 163 -13.34 -17.78 5.39
N ASN A 164 -14.30 -17.37 4.54
CA ASN A 164 -15.36 -18.23 3.98
C ASN A 164 -16.03 -19.18 5.00
N CYS A 165 -16.00 -18.85 6.29
CA CYS A 165 -16.50 -19.72 7.34
C CYS A 165 -17.65 -19.07 8.10
N HIS A 166 -18.69 -19.87 8.35
CA HIS A 166 -19.87 -19.45 9.05
C HIS A 166 -19.78 -19.87 10.51
N SER A 167 -20.17 -18.97 11.41
CA SER A 167 -20.26 -19.23 12.85
C SER A 167 -21.36 -18.40 13.47
N GLU A 168 -22.08 -18.97 14.41
CA GLU A 168 -23.03 -18.24 15.25
C GLU A 168 -22.37 -17.11 16.05
N VAL A 169 -21.04 -17.16 16.25
CA VAL A 169 -20.27 -16.12 16.95
C VAL A 169 -20.34 -14.76 16.24
N TRP A 170 -20.27 -14.74 14.90
CA TRP A 170 -20.29 -13.52 14.10
C TRP A 170 -21.50 -13.41 13.17
N ASP A 171 -22.16 -14.52 12.85
CA ASP A 171 -23.39 -14.60 12.07
C ASP A 171 -24.39 -15.59 12.71
N PRO A 172 -25.18 -15.16 13.72
CA PRO A 172 -26.13 -16.01 14.43
C PRO A 172 -27.23 -16.62 13.54
N SER A 173 -27.39 -16.11 12.31
CA SER A 173 -28.43 -16.54 11.37
C SER A 173 -28.01 -17.72 10.50
N ARG A 174 -26.74 -18.14 10.57
CA ARG A 174 -26.15 -19.17 9.71
C ARG A 174 -25.76 -20.42 10.50
N THR A 175 -25.87 -21.56 9.83
CA THR A 175 -25.33 -22.82 10.35
C THR A 175 -23.80 -22.73 10.41
N SER A 176 -23.26 -23.03 11.58
CA SER A 176 -21.82 -22.95 11.83
C SER A 176 -21.03 -24.05 11.10
N HIS A 177 -19.76 -23.77 10.81
CA HIS A 177 -18.72 -24.76 10.47
C HIS A 177 -17.89 -25.10 11.73
N PRO A 178 -18.41 -25.91 12.67
CA PRO A 178 -17.93 -25.94 14.05
C PRO A 178 -16.43 -26.26 14.19
N LEU A 179 -15.93 -27.26 13.45
CA LEU A 179 -14.51 -27.66 13.54
C LEU A 179 -13.57 -26.58 12.98
N VAL A 180 -13.92 -25.99 11.84
CA VAL A 180 -13.10 -24.96 11.17
C VAL A 180 -13.08 -23.68 11.99
N VAL A 181 -14.25 -23.29 12.52
CA VAL A 181 -14.41 -22.15 13.42
C VAL A 181 -13.59 -22.37 14.69
N GLN A 182 -13.61 -23.58 15.26
CA GLN A 182 -12.80 -23.92 16.41
C GLN A 182 -11.31 -23.79 16.10
N CYS A 183 -10.81 -24.36 14.99
CA CYS A 183 -9.42 -24.21 14.57
C CYS A 183 -9.01 -22.75 14.40
N LEU A 184 -9.86 -21.92 13.80
CA LEU A 184 -9.60 -20.49 13.62
C LEU A 184 -9.53 -19.75 14.96
N LEU A 185 -10.47 -20.00 15.87
CA LEU A 185 -10.52 -19.34 17.19
C LEU A 185 -9.39 -19.79 18.10
N GLU A 186 -9.03 -21.09 18.08
CA GLU A 186 -7.88 -21.64 18.81
C GLU A 186 -6.59 -21.04 18.27
N PHE A 187 -6.38 -21.05 16.94
CA PHE A 187 -5.24 -20.40 16.31
C PHE A 187 -5.12 -18.92 16.71
N ALA A 188 -6.21 -18.16 16.60
CA ALA A 188 -6.23 -16.74 16.98
C ALA A 188 -5.82 -16.56 18.44
N SER A 189 -6.36 -17.40 19.34
CA SER A 189 -6.01 -17.38 20.77
C SER A 189 -4.54 -17.68 21.02
N ASP A 190 -3.98 -18.69 20.34
CA ASP A 190 -2.57 -19.09 20.47
C ASP A 190 -1.62 -17.97 20.04
N VAL A 191 -1.97 -17.23 18.98
CA VAL A 191 -1.23 -16.03 18.53
C VAL A 191 -1.66 -14.75 19.26
N ARG A 192 -2.44 -14.86 20.33
CA ARG A 192 -2.92 -13.77 21.22
C ARG A 192 -3.79 -12.71 20.54
N LEU A 193 -4.45 -13.09 19.47
CA LEU A 193 -5.47 -12.29 18.81
C LEU A 193 -6.87 -12.68 19.29
N LYS A 194 -7.80 -11.75 19.19
CA LYS A 194 -9.22 -11.97 19.44
C LYS A 194 -10.03 -11.40 18.30
N TRP A 195 -11.15 -12.03 17.99
CA TRP A 195 -12.08 -11.50 17.01
C TRP A 195 -12.51 -10.09 17.44
N ALA A 196 -12.27 -9.13 16.57
CA ALA A 196 -12.57 -7.72 16.79
C ALA A 196 -13.85 -7.40 16.03
N ARG A 197 -14.99 -7.46 16.74
CA ARG A 197 -16.29 -7.14 16.15
C ARG A 197 -16.30 -5.69 15.64
N PRO A 198 -16.73 -5.43 14.38
CA PRO A 198 -16.81 -4.08 13.86
C PRO A 198 -17.72 -3.17 14.71
N SER A 199 -17.34 -1.91 14.84
CA SER A 199 -18.10 -0.86 15.55
C SER A 199 -19.47 -0.58 14.90
N ASN A 200 -19.57 -0.76 13.58
CA ASN A 200 -20.80 -0.74 12.80
C ASN A 200 -21.08 -2.15 12.24
N PRO A 201 -21.64 -3.07 13.04
CA PRO A 201 -21.87 -4.44 12.59
C PRO A 201 -22.84 -4.48 11.40
N GLY A 202 -22.58 -5.39 10.48
CA GLY A 202 -23.35 -5.60 9.26
C GLY A 202 -22.83 -6.80 8.49
N LEU A 203 -23.45 -7.08 7.35
CA LEU A 203 -22.98 -8.12 6.43
C LEU A 203 -21.64 -7.71 5.83
N THR A 204 -20.70 -8.65 5.74
CA THR A 204 -19.42 -8.43 5.06
C THR A 204 -19.41 -8.95 3.64
N HIS A 205 -20.28 -9.91 3.34
CA HIS A 205 -20.52 -10.40 2.00
C HIS A 205 -22.01 -10.23 1.62
N ILE A 206 -22.25 -9.54 0.52
CA ILE A 206 -23.55 -9.20 -0.04
C ILE A 206 -23.58 -9.71 -1.50
N PRO A 207 -24.09 -10.93 -1.73
CA PRO A 207 -24.17 -11.50 -3.06
C PRO A 207 -24.88 -10.58 -4.05
N HIS A 208 -24.41 -10.54 -5.30
CA HIS A 208 -25.09 -9.78 -6.36
C HIS A 208 -26.45 -10.38 -6.73
N ASN A 209 -26.61 -11.69 -6.51
CA ASN A 209 -27.89 -12.37 -6.70
C ASN A 209 -28.80 -12.12 -5.47
N PRO A 210 -29.95 -11.43 -5.63
CA PRO A 210 -30.85 -11.13 -4.52
C PRO A 210 -31.50 -12.38 -3.90
N ASP A 211 -31.49 -13.52 -4.57
CA ASP A 211 -32.00 -14.79 -4.05
C ASP A 211 -31.04 -15.46 -3.05
N LEU A 212 -29.78 -15.01 -3.00
CA LEU A 212 -28.78 -15.50 -2.07
C LEU A 212 -28.74 -14.61 -0.82
N ALA A 213 -28.81 -15.24 0.35
CA ALA A 213 -28.61 -14.52 1.60
C ALA A 213 -27.16 -14.03 1.73
N GLY A 214 -26.97 -12.82 2.23
CA GLY A 214 -25.64 -12.31 2.61
C GLY A 214 -25.13 -12.95 3.90
N SER A 215 -23.85 -12.73 4.21
CA SER A 215 -23.16 -13.40 5.32
C SER A 215 -22.08 -12.54 5.93
N VAL A 216 -21.62 -12.93 7.12
CA VAL A 216 -20.39 -12.40 7.73
C VAL A 216 -19.28 -13.44 7.59
N ILE A 217 -18.38 -13.24 6.64
CA ILE A 217 -17.27 -14.16 6.32
C ILE A 217 -15.91 -13.46 6.25
N ASP A 218 -15.88 -12.16 5.94
CA ASP A 218 -14.70 -11.34 6.16
C ASP A 218 -14.58 -10.95 7.64
N LEU A 219 -13.45 -11.27 8.26
CA LEU A 219 -13.23 -11.09 9.69
C LEU A 219 -11.91 -10.36 9.96
N VAL A 220 -11.85 -9.71 11.12
CA VAL A 220 -10.63 -9.10 11.65
C VAL A 220 -10.40 -9.57 13.07
N PHE A 221 -9.16 -9.93 13.37
CA PHE A 221 -8.67 -10.30 14.69
C PHE A 221 -7.51 -9.39 15.05
N THR A 222 -7.56 -8.82 16.25
CA THR A 222 -6.52 -7.92 16.76
C THR A 222 -6.11 -8.31 18.17
N GLY A 223 -4.94 -7.83 18.60
CA GLY A 223 -4.56 -7.92 20.01
C GLY A 223 -5.52 -7.16 20.93
N PRO A 224 -5.33 -7.20 22.26
CA PRO A 224 -6.18 -6.48 23.20
C PRO A 224 -6.25 -4.98 22.86
N LEU A 225 -7.40 -4.52 22.38
CA LEU A 225 -7.63 -3.11 22.04
C LEU A 225 -7.90 -2.32 23.33
N SER A 226 -7.15 -1.23 23.54
CA SER A 226 -7.30 -0.37 24.73
C SER A 226 -8.46 0.63 24.63
N ALA A 227 -9.01 0.88 23.43
CA ALA A 227 -10.02 1.90 23.18
C ALA A 227 -11.04 1.47 22.12
N GLN A 228 -12.30 1.90 22.29
CA GLN A 228 -13.42 1.58 21.40
C GLN A 228 -13.31 2.25 20.01
N SER A 229 -12.53 3.33 19.91
CA SER A 229 -12.18 4.01 18.64
C SER A 229 -11.31 3.17 17.71
N ASN A 230 -10.67 2.12 18.23
CA ASN A 230 -9.73 1.29 17.48
C ASN A 230 -10.37 -0.03 17.01
N LEU A 231 -11.70 -0.17 17.19
CA LEU A 231 -12.44 -1.29 16.65
C LEU A 231 -12.48 -1.20 15.12
N PRO A 232 -12.46 -2.35 14.41
CA PRO A 232 -12.69 -2.38 12.98
C PRO A 232 -14.01 -1.69 12.60
N ARG A 233 -14.10 -1.22 11.36
CA ARG A 233 -15.28 -0.59 10.81
C ARG A 233 -15.53 -1.11 9.39
N LEU A 234 -16.77 -1.41 9.07
CA LEU A 234 -17.20 -1.69 7.70
C LEU A 234 -17.20 -0.39 6.90
N ASP A 235 -16.46 -0.37 5.79
CA ASP A 235 -16.23 0.80 4.95
C ASP A 235 -17.10 0.80 3.70
N LEU A 236 -18.39 1.07 3.92
CA LEU A 236 -19.44 0.98 2.89
C LEU A 236 -19.20 1.94 1.71
N ASP A 237 -18.48 3.04 1.93
CA ASP A 237 -18.19 4.03 0.88
C ASP A 237 -17.16 3.52 -0.15
N HIS A 238 -16.36 2.53 0.23
CA HIS A 238 -15.26 1.98 -0.58
C HIS A 238 -15.55 0.58 -1.14
N CYS A 239 -16.77 0.06 -0.98
CA CYS A 239 -17.16 -1.28 -1.46
C CYS A 239 -16.92 -1.48 -2.96
N GLY A 240 -17.19 -0.44 -3.76
CA GLY A 240 -17.11 -0.52 -5.22
C GLY A 240 -18.07 -1.59 -5.78
N PRO A 241 -17.72 -2.27 -6.88
CA PRO A 241 -18.52 -3.34 -7.49
C PRO A 241 -18.30 -4.72 -6.86
N SER A 242 -17.45 -4.85 -5.83
CA SER A 242 -17.28 -6.12 -5.12
C SER A 242 -18.54 -6.44 -4.31
N ASP A 243 -18.89 -7.73 -4.24
CA ASP A 243 -19.85 -8.28 -3.27
C ASP A 243 -19.32 -8.28 -1.83
N HIS A 244 -18.03 -8.01 -1.61
CA HIS A 244 -17.46 -7.93 -0.29
C HIS A 244 -17.27 -6.48 0.18
N VAL A 245 -17.75 -6.21 1.39
CA VAL A 245 -17.64 -4.94 2.08
C VAL A 245 -16.26 -4.82 2.73
N PRO A 246 -15.49 -3.77 2.43
CA PRO A 246 -14.18 -3.58 3.03
C PRO A 246 -14.25 -3.38 4.54
N ILE A 247 -13.19 -3.80 5.23
CA ILE A 247 -13.03 -3.60 6.67
C ILE A 247 -11.79 -2.73 6.91
N SER A 248 -12.02 -1.59 7.56
CA SER A 248 -11.01 -0.61 7.93
C SER A 248 -10.66 -0.78 9.41
N THR A 249 -9.37 -0.86 9.75
CA THR A 249 -8.90 -1.10 11.12
C THR A 249 -7.69 -0.21 11.45
N LEU A 250 -7.73 0.48 12.59
CA LEU A 250 -6.58 1.23 13.11
C LEU A 250 -5.76 0.32 14.03
N VAL A 251 -4.50 0.06 13.67
CA VAL A 251 -3.63 -0.88 14.38
C VAL A 251 -2.45 -0.13 15.01
N PRO A 252 -2.28 -0.16 16.34
CA PRO A 252 -1.13 0.46 16.98
C PRO A 252 0.14 -0.35 16.70
N ILE A 253 1.18 0.31 16.18
CA ILE A 253 2.48 -0.31 15.87
C ILE A 253 3.63 0.20 16.75
N SER A 254 3.35 1.21 17.59
CA SER A 254 4.31 1.84 18.52
C SER A 254 5.65 2.20 17.88
N GLU A 255 5.80 3.44 17.42
CA GLU A 255 7.12 4.01 17.17
C GLU A 255 7.31 5.40 17.76
N SER A 256 8.45 5.57 18.42
CA SER A 256 8.99 6.85 18.87
C SER A 256 9.66 7.53 17.67
N GLU A 257 9.18 8.73 17.30
CA GLU A 257 9.79 9.69 16.36
C GLU A 257 10.42 9.11 15.08
N ILE A 258 9.60 8.65 14.13
CA ILE A 258 9.98 8.72 12.71
C ILE A 258 9.43 10.00 12.10
N ARG A 259 10.29 11.00 11.91
CA ARG A 259 10.01 12.16 11.05
C ARG A 259 9.96 11.68 9.59
N VAL A 260 8.77 11.64 8.98
CA VAL A 260 8.65 11.45 7.53
C VAL A 260 8.86 12.79 6.86
N SER A 261 10.13 13.10 6.60
CA SER A 261 10.55 14.21 5.78
C SER A 261 11.60 13.75 4.79
N ARG A 262 11.64 14.41 3.62
CA ARG A 262 12.74 14.27 2.66
C ARG A 262 13.44 15.60 2.55
N MET A 263 14.77 15.57 2.59
CA MET A 263 15.58 16.74 2.24
C MET A 263 15.59 16.85 0.72
N VAL A 264 15.09 17.96 0.18
CA VAL A 264 15.02 18.22 -1.26
C VAL A 264 15.43 19.65 -1.51
N ILE A 265 16.18 19.86 -2.59
CA ILE A 265 16.37 21.17 -3.21
C ILE A 265 15.33 21.24 -4.33
N LEU A 266 14.40 22.18 -4.23
CA LEU A 266 13.35 22.32 -5.23
C LEU A 266 13.95 22.88 -6.53
N ARG A 267 13.55 22.28 -7.66
CA ARG A 267 14.00 22.73 -8.98
C ARG A 267 13.50 24.14 -9.26
N GLU A 268 14.31 24.94 -9.94
CA GLU A 268 14.09 26.35 -10.26
C GLU A 268 13.89 27.24 -9.02
N SER A 269 14.36 26.79 -7.86
CA SER A 269 14.30 27.58 -6.63
C SER A 269 15.57 28.40 -6.39
N PRO A 270 15.51 29.46 -5.57
CA PRO A 270 16.70 30.20 -5.15
C PRO A 270 17.73 29.29 -4.45
N GLU A 271 17.28 28.24 -3.77
CA GLU A 271 18.13 27.26 -3.10
C GLU A 271 18.87 26.36 -4.09
N GLU A 272 18.27 25.99 -5.22
CA GLU A 272 18.99 25.28 -6.29
C GLU A 272 20.10 26.16 -6.86
N SER A 273 19.79 27.44 -7.09
CA SER A 273 20.80 28.39 -7.56
C SER A 273 21.93 28.58 -6.55
N GLY A 274 21.61 28.69 -5.26
CA GLY A 274 22.58 28.77 -4.17
C GLY A 274 23.45 27.52 -4.07
N PHE A 275 22.83 26.33 -4.14
CA PHE A 275 23.53 25.05 -4.14
C PHE A 275 24.56 24.95 -5.26
N LEU A 276 24.16 25.30 -6.50
CA LEU A 276 25.05 25.24 -7.65
C LEU A 276 26.22 26.24 -7.53
N ILE A 277 25.98 27.43 -6.98
CA ILE A 277 27.01 28.45 -6.75
C ILE A 277 28.02 27.97 -5.70
N ASP A 278 27.54 27.48 -4.56
CA ASP A 278 28.40 27.02 -3.47
C ASP A 278 29.18 25.76 -3.84
N LEU A 279 28.54 24.85 -4.57
CA LEU A 279 29.19 23.67 -5.14
C LEU A 279 30.29 24.06 -6.12
N ALA A 280 30.01 24.96 -7.07
CA ALA A 280 31.00 25.42 -8.04
C ALA A 280 32.15 26.17 -7.37
N THR A 281 31.87 26.95 -6.33
CA THR A 281 32.88 27.69 -5.55
C THR A 281 33.75 26.74 -4.75
N GLY A 282 33.14 25.78 -4.04
CA GLY A 282 33.84 24.77 -3.26
C GLY A 282 34.75 23.91 -4.14
N LEU A 283 34.25 23.44 -5.28
CA LEU A 283 35.04 22.66 -6.23
C LEU A 283 36.21 23.46 -6.84
N ARG A 284 36.03 24.76 -7.12
CA ARG A 284 37.12 25.61 -7.62
C ARG A 284 38.20 25.89 -6.57
N ALA A 285 37.83 25.88 -5.29
CA ALA A 285 38.76 26.10 -4.19
C ALA A 285 39.58 24.85 -3.84
N LEU A 286 39.24 23.68 -4.42
CA LEU A 286 39.99 22.46 -4.21
C LEU A 286 41.35 22.56 -4.89
N ASN A 287 42.40 22.41 -4.09
CA ASN A 287 43.75 22.30 -4.61
C ASN A 287 44.11 20.82 -4.80
N VAL A 288 43.96 20.32 -6.03
CA VAL A 288 44.25 18.93 -6.39
C VAL A 288 45.62 18.90 -7.05
N GLU A 289 46.68 18.79 -6.25
CA GLU A 289 48.05 18.88 -6.77
C GLU A 289 48.67 17.51 -7.13
N ASP A 290 48.24 16.40 -6.51
CA ASP A 290 48.80 15.07 -6.83
C ASP A 290 47.80 13.92 -6.57
N LEU A 291 47.54 13.12 -7.61
CA LEU A 291 46.67 11.94 -7.59
C LEU A 291 47.44 10.64 -7.91
N SER A 292 48.76 10.63 -7.71
CA SER A 292 49.64 9.52 -8.09
C SER A 292 49.56 8.29 -7.17
N SER A 293 48.87 8.38 -6.04
CA SER A 293 48.72 7.27 -5.08
C SER A 293 47.27 7.06 -4.66
N SER A 294 46.95 5.81 -4.29
CA SER A 294 45.61 5.44 -3.80
C SER A 294 45.19 6.28 -2.59
N ASP A 295 46.13 6.57 -1.69
CA ASP A 295 45.84 7.34 -0.47
C ASP A 295 45.48 8.80 -0.80
N GLN A 296 46.15 9.40 -1.79
CA GLN A 296 45.85 10.77 -2.22
C GLN A 296 44.51 10.87 -2.97
N ILE A 297 44.15 9.83 -3.73
CA ILE A 297 42.83 9.75 -4.39
C ILE A 297 41.73 9.66 -3.34
N GLU A 298 41.91 8.85 -2.30
CA GLU A 298 40.94 8.71 -1.20
C GLU A 298 40.77 10.05 -0.47
N VAL A 299 41.88 10.71 -0.09
CA VAL A 299 41.85 12.04 0.56
C VAL A 299 41.13 13.06 -0.31
N THR A 300 41.44 13.12 -1.61
CA THR A 300 40.77 14.05 -2.53
C THR A 300 39.28 13.74 -2.66
N THR A 301 38.90 12.47 -2.70
CA THR A 301 37.50 12.02 -2.78
C THR A 301 36.71 12.43 -1.54
N VAL A 302 37.30 12.30 -0.35
CA VAL A 302 36.70 12.76 0.91
C VAL A 302 36.44 14.27 0.87
N VAL A 303 37.43 15.06 0.44
CA VAL A 303 37.28 16.52 0.36
C VAL A 303 36.19 16.92 -0.66
N VAL A 304 36.11 16.22 -1.80
CA VAL A 304 35.01 16.43 -2.76
C VAL A 304 33.65 16.09 -2.11
N ALA A 305 33.55 14.93 -1.44
CA ALA A 305 32.32 14.51 -0.77
C ALA A 305 31.89 15.51 0.32
N GLU A 306 32.85 16.12 1.04
CA GLU A 306 32.61 17.18 2.02
C GLU A 306 32.06 18.46 1.37
N VAL A 307 32.57 18.87 0.21
CA VAL A 307 32.02 20.01 -0.55
C VAL A 307 30.56 19.73 -0.95
N PHE A 308 30.28 18.56 -1.52
CA PHE A 308 28.91 18.19 -1.90
C PHE A 308 27.97 18.12 -0.69
N SER A 309 28.42 17.50 0.40
CA SER A 309 27.63 17.37 1.62
C SER A 309 27.37 18.73 2.26
N SER A 310 28.35 19.63 2.27
CA SER A 310 28.21 20.97 2.84
C SER A 310 27.25 21.83 2.02
N ALA A 311 27.39 21.84 0.70
CA ALA A 311 26.45 22.53 -0.19
C ALA A 311 25.04 21.94 -0.04
N TRP A 312 24.90 20.62 -0.01
CA TRP A 312 23.61 19.96 0.17
C TRP A 312 22.95 20.37 1.49
N ASN A 313 23.68 20.30 2.61
CA ASN A 313 23.13 20.62 3.92
C ASN A 313 22.79 22.12 4.09
N ALA A 314 23.46 23.01 3.36
CA ALA A 314 23.17 24.44 3.40
C ALA A 314 21.88 24.82 2.64
N HIS A 315 21.54 24.07 1.59
CA HIS A 315 20.47 24.46 0.65
C HIS A 315 19.28 23.50 0.62
N ALA A 316 19.46 22.24 1.00
CA ALA A 316 18.37 21.28 1.04
C ALA A 316 17.36 21.66 2.12
N LYS A 317 16.09 21.74 1.73
CA LYS A 317 14.98 22.01 2.64
C LYS A 317 14.25 20.73 2.99
N GLU A 318 13.80 20.67 4.23
CA GLU A 318 12.94 19.61 4.71
C GLU A 318 11.54 19.78 4.08
N VAL A 319 11.19 18.90 3.14
CA VAL A 319 9.85 18.84 2.57
C VAL A 319 9.07 17.74 3.27
N VAL A 320 8.02 18.15 3.98
CA VAL A 320 7.00 17.25 4.53
C VAL A 320 6.11 16.80 3.37
N ILE A 321 6.03 15.49 3.14
CA ILE A 321 5.17 14.94 2.09
C ILE A 321 3.72 15.10 2.54
N MET A 322 3.07 16.18 2.10
CA MET A 322 1.63 16.37 2.24
C MET A 322 0.92 15.95 0.96
N ALA A 323 -0.18 15.21 1.12
CA ALA A 323 -0.92 14.49 0.09
C ALA A 323 -1.76 15.35 -0.88
N CYS A 324 -1.35 16.58 -1.17
CA CYS A 324 -2.13 17.50 -1.99
C CYS A 324 -1.37 17.91 -3.26
N SER A 325 -1.50 17.10 -4.31
CA SER A 325 -1.63 17.59 -5.70
C SER A 325 -1.87 16.41 -6.64
N LYS A 326 -3.12 16.21 -7.07
CA LYS A 326 -3.39 15.46 -8.29
C LYS A 326 -3.21 16.44 -9.46
N SER A 327 -2.00 16.57 -9.99
CA SER A 327 -1.69 17.50 -11.10
C SER A 327 -2.52 17.24 -12.37
N TRP A 328 -3.00 16.01 -12.55
CA TRP A 328 -3.82 15.59 -13.70
C TRP A 328 -5.34 15.67 -13.46
N TRP A 329 -5.77 15.91 -12.22
CA TRP A 329 -7.19 15.91 -11.87
C TRP A 329 -7.82 17.25 -12.22
N ASN A 330 -8.88 17.21 -13.03
CA ASN A 330 -9.58 18.40 -13.51
C ASN A 330 -11.04 18.45 -13.03
N ASP A 331 -11.72 19.56 -13.29
CA ASP A 331 -13.10 19.79 -12.85
C ASP A 331 -14.09 18.78 -13.42
N GLU A 332 -13.81 18.20 -14.60
CA GLU A 332 -14.64 17.17 -15.21
C GLU A 332 -14.61 15.87 -14.40
N CYS A 333 -13.45 15.47 -13.88
CA CYS A 333 -13.30 14.32 -12.99
C CYS A 333 -14.10 14.51 -11.70
N THR A 334 -14.02 15.70 -11.10
CA THR A 334 -14.80 16.07 -9.91
C THR A 334 -16.30 15.97 -10.15
N GLN A 335 -16.78 16.54 -11.26
CA GLN A 335 -18.20 16.54 -11.61
C GLN A 335 -18.73 15.14 -11.93
N ALA A 336 -17.96 14.31 -12.64
CA ALA A 336 -18.36 12.96 -12.98
C ALA A 336 -18.41 12.05 -11.74
N LEU A 337 -17.46 12.20 -10.80
CA LEU A 337 -17.47 11.49 -9.52
C LEU A 337 -18.67 11.87 -8.67
N ALA A 338 -18.96 13.17 -8.55
CA ALA A 338 -20.12 13.65 -7.79
C ALA A 338 -21.45 13.11 -8.35
N ARG A 339 -21.59 13.03 -9.69
CA ARG A 339 -22.78 12.47 -10.35
C ARG A 339 -22.94 10.97 -10.09
N TYR A 340 -21.85 10.20 -10.11
CA TYR A 340 -21.89 8.80 -9.73
C TYR A 340 -22.25 8.64 -8.25
N GLN A 341 -21.61 9.38 -7.34
CA GLN A 341 -21.88 9.30 -5.91
C GLN A 341 -23.34 9.58 -5.57
N ALA A 342 -23.96 10.55 -6.25
CA ALA A 342 -25.36 10.92 -6.06
C ALA A 342 -26.35 9.87 -6.59
N SER A 343 -26.01 9.14 -7.66
CA SER A 343 -26.93 8.23 -8.35
C SER A 343 -26.70 6.75 -8.06
N LYS A 344 -25.47 6.38 -7.70
CA LYS A 344 -24.97 4.99 -7.60
C LYS A 344 -25.26 4.15 -8.85
N ASP A 345 -25.44 4.79 -10.01
CA ASP A 345 -25.79 4.14 -11.27
C ASP A 345 -24.53 3.61 -12.00
N PRO A 346 -24.51 2.34 -12.44
CA PRO A 346 -23.44 1.77 -13.26
C PRO A 346 -23.12 2.54 -14.56
N VAL A 347 -24.07 3.29 -15.13
CA VAL A 347 -23.86 4.15 -16.30
C VAL A 347 -23.03 5.37 -15.95
N HIS A 348 -23.31 6.03 -14.83
CA HIS A 348 -22.54 7.17 -14.33
C HIS A 348 -21.15 6.75 -13.87
N TRP A 349 -21.00 5.51 -13.39
CA TRP A 349 -19.71 4.90 -13.14
C TRP A 349 -18.85 4.81 -14.41
N LYS A 350 -19.39 4.22 -15.48
CA LYS A 350 -18.69 4.12 -16.77
C LYS A 350 -18.29 5.50 -17.32
N LEU A 351 -19.15 6.50 -17.15
CA LEU A 351 -18.86 7.87 -17.55
C LEU A 351 -17.71 8.47 -16.74
N PHE A 352 -17.72 8.30 -15.42
CA PHE A 352 -16.62 8.72 -14.55
C PHE A 352 -15.29 8.06 -14.94
N CYS A 353 -15.28 6.73 -15.14
CA CYS A 353 -14.08 6.01 -15.58
C CYS A 353 -13.54 6.57 -16.90
N LYS A 354 -14.41 6.86 -17.86
CA LYS A 354 -14.02 7.43 -19.16
C LYS A 354 -13.36 8.81 -18.99
N VAL A 355 -13.99 9.70 -18.21
CA VAL A 355 -13.49 11.07 -17.99
C VAL A 355 -12.16 11.06 -17.25
N SER A 356 -12.04 10.24 -16.19
CA SER A 356 -10.80 10.13 -15.42
C SER A 356 -9.66 9.55 -16.25
N HIS A 357 -9.93 8.49 -17.03
CA HIS A 357 -8.94 7.92 -17.93
C HIS A 357 -8.48 8.94 -18.97
N GLN A 358 -9.40 9.71 -19.54
CA GLN A 358 -9.06 10.73 -20.52
C GLN A 358 -8.25 11.88 -19.91
N ALA A 359 -8.60 12.39 -18.73
CA ALA A 359 -7.84 13.43 -18.04
C ALA A 359 -6.41 12.96 -17.69
N LYS A 360 -6.29 11.73 -17.20
CA LYS A 360 -5.00 11.10 -16.91
C LYS A 360 -4.15 10.93 -18.17
N TRP A 361 -4.75 10.41 -19.25
CA TRP A 361 -4.07 10.25 -20.53
C TRP A 361 -3.61 11.58 -21.10
N CYS A 362 -4.50 12.57 -21.22
CA CYS A 362 -4.13 13.88 -21.75
C CYS A 362 -3.02 14.55 -20.93
N PHE A 363 -3.04 14.41 -19.60
CA PHE A 363 -1.98 14.94 -18.75
C PHE A 363 -0.63 14.25 -19.02
N PHE A 364 -0.61 12.91 -19.03
CA PHE A 364 0.64 12.18 -19.24
C PHE A 364 1.14 12.26 -20.68
N ASP A 365 0.25 12.31 -21.68
CA ASP A 365 0.62 12.52 -23.09
C ASP A 365 1.24 13.90 -23.27
N ALA A 366 0.65 14.96 -22.71
CA ALA A 366 1.22 16.31 -22.75
C ALA A 366 2.56 16.37 -22.01
N HIS A 367 2.69 15.69 -20.88
CA HIS A 367 3.93 15.63 -20.12
C HIS A 367 5.03 14.82 -20.82
N ILE A 368 4.66 13.74 -21.51
CA ILE A 368 5.56 12.95 -22.36
C ILE A 368 6.01 13.80 -23.55
N GLU A 369 5.10 14.54 -24.19
CA GLU A 369 5.43 15.42 -25.31
C GLU A 369 6.37 16.55 -24.88
N GLU A 370 6.11 17.21 -23.74
CA GLU A 370 6.99 18.20 -23.11
C GLU A 370 8.39 17.62 -22.85
N ILE A 371 8.48 16.44 -22.22
CA ILE A 371 9.76 15.81 -21.89
C ILE A 371 10.53 15.35 -23.14
N ALA A 372 9.82 14.79 -24.13
CA ALA A 372 10.42 14.23 -25.34
C ALA A 372 10.84 15.32 -26.34
N THR A 373 10.07 16.41 -26.46
CA THR A 373 10.27 17.42 -27.51
C THR A 373 10.97 18.68 -26.99
N GLU A 374 10.60 19.17 -25.79
CA GLU A 374 11.12 20.42 -25.24
C GLU A 374 12.38 20.18 -24.39
N ASN A 375 12.34 19.17 -23.52
CA ASN A 375 13.46 18.88 -22.61
C ASN A 375 14.50 17.90 -23.19
N LYS A 376 14.16 17.17 -24.27
CA LYS A 376 15.00 16.15 -24.95
C LYS A 376 15.68 15.16 -24.00
N ARG A 377 14.99 14.78 -22.92
CA ARG A 377 15.51 13.84 -21.91
C ARG A 377 14.51 12.70 -21.67
N PRO A 378 14.45 11.72 -22.57
CA PRO A 378 13.47 10.62 -22.49
C PRO A 378 13.59 9.77 -21.22
N TRP A 379 14.78 9.76 -20.60
CA TRP A 379 15.09 8.98 -19.41
C TRP A 379 14.41 9.48 -18.13
N ASP A 380 13.94 10.74 -18.13
CA ASP A 380 13.24 11.35 -16.99
C ASP A 380 11.82 10.79 -16.80
N LEU A 381 11.32 9.97 -17.74
CA LEU A 381 10.04 9.25 -17.63
C LEU A 381 10.12 8.00 -16.72
N MET A 382 11.32 7.60 -16.28
CA MET A 382 11.55 6.36 -15.53
C MET A 382 11.93 6.56 -14.05
N ALA A 383 12.07 7.80 -13.58
CA ALA A 383 12.34 8.17 -12.19
C ALA A 383 11.05 8.48 -11.44
#